data_AF-A0A372NRS2-F1
#
_entry.id   AF-A0A372NRS2-F1
#
_cell.length_a   1.000
_cell.length_b   1.000
_cell.length_c   1.000
_cell.angle_alpha   90.00
_cell.angle_beta   90.00
_cell.angle_gamma   90.00
#
_symmetry.space_group_name_H-M   'P 1'
#
loop_
_entity.id
_entity.type
_entity.pdbx_description
1 polymer ?
#
loop_
_entity_poly.entity_id
_entity_poly.type
_entity_poly.pdbx_seq_one_letter_code
_entity_poly.pdbx_strand_id
1 'polypeptide(L)'
;MLRKLSLALCTAVILSAGCHSKKQVVPDDAYAYIREAQQLRVRLVPGAASPNGKNTLVSFTVTNPTNKALRFCKWETPFEPRTGKYFEVTDANGNEAAFQGAMARRIMPPPASAYITVPAHNSVKTVTDLADSYRLTARSYVIRYTGSGVSGLRPGNKISIRL
;
A
#
# COMPACT_ATOMS: atom_id res chain seq x y z
N MET A 1 -0.30 -28.76 -78.64
CA MET A 1 0.74 -29.50 -77.88
C MET A 1 1.79 -28.52 -77.40
N LEU A 2 2.38 -28.80 -76.24
CA LEU A 2 3.53 -28.16 -75.57
C LEU A 2 3.33 -26.94 -74.66
N ARG A 3 3.58 -27.23 -73.37
CA ARG A 3 4.32 -26.48 -72.34
C ARG A 3 3.71 -25.17 -71.79
N LYS A 4 2.94 -25.33 -70.70
CA LYS A 4 2.84 -24.32 -69.64
C LYS A 4 3.97 -24.56 -68.64
N LEU A 5 4.86 -23.58 -68.50
CA LEU A 5 5.85 -23.48 -67.43
C LEU A 5 5.43 -22.29 -66.56
N SER A 6 5.02 -22.51 -65.32
CA SER A 6 4.80 -21.41 -64.37
C SER A 6 4.95 -21.88 -62.92
N LEU A 7 6.07 -21.47 -62.35
CA LEU A 7 6.29 -21.02 -60.97
C LEU A 7 5.77 -21.90 -59.81
N ALA A 8 6.70 -22.64 -59.20
CA ALA A 8 6.53 -23.16 -57.84
C ALA A 8 6.72 -22.01 -56.82
N LEU A 9 5.67 -21.72 -56.04
CA LEU A 9 5.72 -20.78 -54.92
C LEU A 9 5.95 -21.57 -53.62
N CYS A 10 7.18 -21.52 -53.09
CA CYS A 10 7.49 -22.06 -51.77
C CYS A 10 6.85 -21.19 -50.69
N THR A 11 5.81 -21.69 -50.04
CA THR A 11 5.20 -21.08 -48.86
C THR A 11 5.93 -21.58 -47.62
N ALA A 12 6.78 -20.72 -47.04
CA ALA A 12 7.37 -20.95 -45.72
C ALA A 12 6.31 -20.70 -44.64
N VAL A 13 5.90 -21.76 -43.94
CA VAL A 13 5.02 -21.67 -42.78
C VAL A 13 5.86 -21.28 -41.56
N ILE A 14 5.77 -20.01 -41.15
CA ILE A 14 6.35 -19.55 -39.89
C ILE A 14 5.33 -19.85 -38.78
N LEU A 15 5.58 -20.93 -38.03
CA LEU A 15 4.87 -21.22 -36.78
C LEU A 15 5.35 -20.26 -35.69
N SER A 16 4.58 -19.19 -35.45
CA SER A 16 4.79 -18.32 -34.30
C SER A 16 4.33 -19.03 -33.02
N ALA A 17 5.30 -19.57 -32.26
CA ALA A 17 5.08 -20.01 -30.89
C ALA A 17 4.89 -18.79 -29.98
N GLY A 18 3.66 -18.26 -29.91
CA GLY A 18 3.28 -17.25 -28.93
C GLY A 18 3.26 -17.87 -27.53
N CYS A 19 4.23 -17.53 -26.69
CA CYS A 19 4.21 -17.89 -25.27
C CYS A 19 3.02 -17.20 -24.59
N HIS A 20 1.92 -17.93 -24.46
CA HIS A 20 0.74 -17.53 -23.69
C HIS A 20 1.09 -17.61 -22.20
N SER A 21 1.58 -16.50 -21.62
CA SER A 21 1.70 -16.38 -20.17
C SER A 21 0.29 -16.42 -19.57
N LYS A 22 -0.14 -17.60 -19.12
CA LYS A 22 -1.39 -17.74 -18.36
C LYS A 22 -1.25 -16.89 -17.10
N LYS A 23 -1.94 -15.75 -17.07
CA LYS A 23 -2.10 -14.92 -15.88
C LYS A 23 -2.75 -15.81 -14.83
N GLN A 24 -2.00 -16.21 -13.82
CA GLN A 24 -2.49 -17.07 -12.74
C GLN A 24 -3.69 -16.35 -12.09
N VAL A 25 -4.88 -16.93 -12.27
CA VAL A 25 -6.11 -16.38 -11.72
C VAL A 25 -6.03 -16.59 -10.22
N VAL A 26 -5.80 -15.51 -9.48
CA VAL A 26 -5.85 -15.54 -8.02
C VAL A 26 -7.30 -15.83 -7.62
N PRO A 27 -7.55 -16.83 -6.76
CA PRO A 27 -8.89 -17.13 -6.27
C PRO A 27 -9.61 -15.89 -5.69
N ASP A 28 -10.91 -15.77 -5.93
CA ASP A 28 -11.73 -14.59 -5.55
C ASP A 28 -11.82 -14.40 -4.02
N ASP A 29 -11.62 -15.49 -3.26
CA ASP A 29 -11.56 -15.49 -1.79
C ASP A 29 -10.26 -14.90 -1.22
N ALA A 30 -9.18 -14.84 -2.01
CA ALA A 30 -7.88 -14.32 -1.59
C ALA A 30 -7.95 -12.85 -1.16
N TYR A 31 -9.00 -12.13 -1.56
CA TYR A 31 -9.25 -10.74 -1.23
C TYR A 31 -10.47 -10.53 -0.31
N ALA A 32 -11.10 -11.59 0.20
CA ALA A 32 -12.27 -11.47 1.07
C ALA A 32 -11.98 -10.59 2.32
N TYR A 33 -10.75 -10.62 2.82
CA TYR A 33 -10.30 -9.80 3.94
C TYR A 33 -10.40 -8.29 3.68
N ILE A 34 -10.39 -7.83 2.43
CA ILE A 34 -10.52 -6.39 2.12
C ILE A 34 -11.87 -5.88 2.61
N ARG A 35 -12.94 -6.67 2.47
CA ARG A 35 -14.28 -6.28 2.98
C ARG A 35 -14.33 -6.22 4.50
N GLU A 36 -13.54 -7.04 5.19
CA GLU A 36 -13.36 -6.93 6.64
C GLU A 36 -12.56 -5.68 7.00
N ALA A 37 -11.41 -5.46 6.36
CA ALA A 37 -10.54 -4.32 6.59
C ALA A 37 -11.25 -2.98 6.38
N GLN A 38 -12.17 -2.89 5.42
CA GLN A 38 -12.96 -1.68 5.16
C GLN A 38 -13.94 -1.32 6.28
N GLN A 39 -14.25 -2.24 7.20
CA GLN A 39 -15.06 -1.97 8.39
C GLN A 39 -14.20 -1.45 9.57
N LEU A 40 -12.88 -1.58 9.48
CA LEU A 40 -11.95 -1.01 10.44
C LEU A 40 -11.81 0.51 10.24
N ARG A 41 -11.51 1.22 11.32
CA ARG A 41 -11.33 2.68 11.32
C ARG A 41 -9.87 3.03 11.60
N VAL A 42 -9.27 3.81 10.71
CA VAL A 42 -7.94 4.38 10.90
C VAL A 42 -8.04 5.71 11.62
N ARG A 43 -7.17 5.94 12.61
CA ARG A 43 -7.00 7.24 13.25
C ARG A 43 -5.52 7.60 13.39
N LEU A 44 -5.18 8.81 12.98
CA LEU A 44 -3.87 9.42 13.15
C LEU A 44 -3.91 10.39 14.33
N VAL A 45 -2.83 10.40 15.12
CA VAL A 45 -2.60 11.38 16.18
C VAL A 45 -1.12 11.79 16.14
N PRO A 46 -0.77 13.09 16.24
CA PRO A 46 0.62 13.49 16.42
C PRO A 46 1.22 12.81 17.66
N GLY A 47 2.47 12.37 17.59
CA GLY A 47 3.18 11.84 18.76
C GLY A 47 3.50 12.95 19.77
N ALA A 48 4.20 12.59 20.85
CA ALA A 48 4.72 13.59 21.78
C ALA A 48 5.84 14.38 21.09
N ALA A 49 5.84 15.71 21.27
CA ALA A 49 6.94 16.53 20.78
C ALA A 49 8.23 16.22 21.55
N SER A 50 9.36 16.27 20.85
CA SER A 50 10.70 16.29 21.48
C SER A 50 10.84 17.52 22.40
N PRO A 51 11.74 17.50 23.40
CA PRO A 51 12.05 18.69 24.22
C PRO A 51 12.34 19.96 23.42
N ASN A 52 12.80 19.84 22.17
CA ASN A 52 13.06 20.95 21.26
C ASN A 52 11.81 21.45 20.51
N GLY A 53 10.61 21.00 20.87
CA GLY A 53 9.33 21.39 20.26
C GLY A 53 9.04 20.75 18.88
N LYS A 54 10.00 20.02 18.31
CA LYS A 54 9.84 19.31 17.03
C LYS A 54 9.03 18.03 17.22
N ASN A 55 8.11 17.76 16.29
CA ASN A 55 7.34 16.53 16.29
C ASN A 55 7.26 15.94 14.89
N THR A 56 7.94 14.81 14.70
CA THR A 56 7.91 13.99 13.48
C THR A 56 7.18 12.67 13.70
N LEU A 57 6.73 12.41 14.94
CA LEU A 57 6.09 11.16 15.31
C LEU A 57 4.62 11.17 14.92
N VAL A 58 4.15 10.07 14.35
CA VAL A 58 2.75 9.84 14.03
C VAL A 58 2.31 8.52 14.66
N SER A 59 1.32 8.60 15.53
CA SER A 59 0.60 7.45 16.03
C SER A 59 -0.47 7.03 15.02
N PHE A 60 -0.41 5.78 14.58
CA PHE A 60 -1.36 5.15 13.67
C PHE A 60 -2.15 4.09 14.42
N THR A 61 -3.46 4.26 14.54
CA THR A 61 -4.36 3.33 15.24
C THR A 61 -5.39 2.76 14.27
N VAL A 62 -5.61 1.45 14.35
CA VAL A 62 -6.68 0.75 13.63
C VAL A 62 -7.64 0.19 14.66
N THR A 63 -8.89 0.65 14.62
CA THR A 63 -9.95 0.24 15.56
C THR A 63 -10.99 -0.61 14.87
N ASN A 64 -11.42 -1.67 15.54
CA ASN A 64 -12.53 -2.52 15.12
C ASN A 64 -13.81 -2.11 15.88
N PRO A 65 -14.79 -1.47 15.22
CA PRO A 65 -16.04 -1.08 15.87
C PRO A 65 -17.07 -2.22 15.94
N THR A 66 -16.79 -3.37 15.33
CA THR A 66 -17.75 -4.47 15.18
C THR A 66 -17.70 -5.46 16.35
N ASN A 67 -18.67 -6.38 16.38
CA ASN A 67 -18.80 -7.44 17.38
C ASN A 67 -18.04 -8.73 17.04
N LYS A 68 -17.23 -8.75 15.96
CA LYS A 68 -16.40 -9.89 15.57
C LYS A 68 -14.97 -9.46 15.33
N ALA A 69 -14.03 -10.40 15.43
CA ALA A 69 -12.67 -10.14 14.99
C ALA A 69 -12.65 -9.88 13.48
N LEU A 70 -11.89 -8.86 13.08
CA LEU A 70 -11.65 -8.51 11.69
C LEU A 70 -10.15 -8.48 11.44
N ARG A 71 -9.72 -8.69 10.21
CA ARG A 71 -8.30 -8.59 9.85
C ARG A 71 -8.03 -7.62 8.71
N PHE A 72 -6.81 -7.13 8.66
CA PHE A 72 -6.28 -6.35 7.54
C PHE A 72 -4.86 -6.81 7.20
N CYS A 73 -4.41 -6.56 5.97
CA CYS A 73 -3.02 -6.81 5.61
C CYS A 73 -2.17 -5.63 6.11
N LYS A 74 -1.10 -5.92 6.86
CA LYS A 74 -0.20 -4.89 7.39
C LYS A 74 0.63 -4.20 6.31
N TRP A 75 0.69 -4.79 5.11
CA TRP A 75 1.40 -4.19 4.00
C TRP A 75 0.87 -2.81 3.66
N GLU A 76 1.77 -1.90 3.27
CA GLU A 76 1.39 -0.52 2.93
C GLU A 76 0.74 0.21 4.14
N THR A 77 1.16 -0.16 5.35
CA THR A 77 0.80 0.52 6.61
C THR A 77 2.04 0.73 7.48
N PRO A 78 1.99 1.63 8.47
CA PRO A 78 3.08 1.81 9.44
C PRO A 78 3.31 0.62 10.39
N PHE A 79 2.52 -0.45 10.29
CA PHE A 79 2.82 -1.71 11.00
C PHE A 79 3.94 -2.50 10.32
N GLU A 80 4.43 -2.03 9.17
CA GLU A 80 5.67 -2.50 8.57
C GLU A 80 6.85 -1.58 8.87
N PRO A 81 8.02 -2.16 9.20
CA PRO A 81 9.22 -1.37 9.40
C PRO A 81 9.69 -0.75 8.07
N ARG A 82 9.62 0.60 8.01
CA ARG A 82 10.35 1.47 7.07
C ARG A 82 10.26 1.11 5.58
N THR A 83 9.13 0.55 5.18
CA THR A 83 8.92 0.10 3.80
C THR A 83 7.54 0.50 3.31
N GLY A 84 7.46 1.20 2.18
CA GLY A 84 6.21 1.71 1.62
C GLY A 84 6.03 3.22 1.79
N LYS A 85 5.39 3.86 0.80
CA LYS A 85 4.95 5.26 0.88
C LYS A 85 3.45 5.25 1.17
N TYR A 86 3.09 5.16 2.45
CA TYR A 86 1.70 5.05 2.90
C TYR A 86 1.14 6.36 3.48
N PHE A 87 1.94 7.41 3.55
CA PHE A 87 1.47 8.76 3.87
C PHE A 87 1.62 9.70 2.68
N GLU A 88 0.64 10.57 2.51
CA GLU A 88 0.83 11.87 1.88
C GLU A 88 1.24 12.86 2.96
N VAL A 89 2.33 13.58 2.71
CA VAL A 89 2.91 14.55 3.65
C VAL A 89 3.11 15.85 2.88
N THR A 90 2.25 16.84 3.10
CA THR A 90 2.25 18.09 2.31
C THR A 90 2.46 19.31 3.19
N ASP A 91 3.25 20.28 2.73
CA ASP A 91 3.46 21.54 3.43
C ASP A 91 2.26 22.50 3.27
N ALA A 92 2.36 23.71 3.85
CA ALA A 92 1.32 24.73 3.77
C ALA A 92 1.09 25.29 2.35
N ASN A 93 2.07 25.15 1.46
CA ASN A 93 1.99 25.57 0.06
C ASN A 93 1.47 24.42 -0.85
N GLY A 94 1.18 23.24 -0.28
CA GLY A 94 0.75 22.06 -1.02
C GLY A 94 1.90 21.24 -1.62
N ASN A 95 3.17 21.56 -1.33
CA ASN A 95 4.29 20.77 -1.81
C ASN A 95 4.40 19.46 -1.02
N GLU A 96 4.56 18.34 -1.72
CA GLU A 96 4.78 17.05 -1.07
C GLU A 96 6.23 16.93 -0.55
N ALA A 97 6.40 16.46 0.68
CA ALA A 97 7.70 16.09 1.22
C ALA A 97 8.30 14.93 0.41
N ALA A 98 9.58 15.05 0.06
CA ALA A 98 10.25 14.02 -0.72
C ALA A 98 10.37 12.72 0.09
N PHE A 99 9.78 11.65 -0.43
CA PHE A 99 9.91 10.31 0.15
C PHE A 99 11.29 9.71 -0.18
N GLN A 100 11.94 9.14 0.83
CA GLN A 100 13.29 8.58 0.78
C GLN A 100 13.36 7.16 1.39
N GLY A 101 12.23 6.60 1.82
CA GLY A 101 12.17 5.25 2.38
C GLY A 101 12.32 4.14 1.35
N ALA A 102 12.48 2.90 1.82
CA ALA A 102 12.58 1.73 0.95
C ALA A 102 11.22 1.32 0.38
N MET A 103 11.19 0.82 -0.88
CA MET A 103 10.02 0.22 -1.51
C MET A 103 10.19 -1.30 -1.61
N ALA A 104 9.32 -2.08 -0.95
CA ALA A 104 9.29 -3.53 -1.12
C ALA A 104 8.49 -3.92 -2.35
N ARG A 105 9.03 -4.90 -3.09
CA ARG A 105 8.25 -5.68 -4.04
C ARG A 105 7.51 -6.78 -3.29
N ARG A 106 6.25 -7.03 -3.64
CA ARG A 106 5.39 -8.01 -2.98
C ARG A 106 5.01 -9.14 -3.94
N ILE A 107 4.96 -10.35 -3.41
CA ILE A 107 4.39 -11.50 -4.10
C ILE A 107 2.95 -11.64 -3.64
N MET A 108 2.04 -11.88 -4.58
CA MET A 108 0.61 -12.07 -4.30
C MET A 108 0.22 -13.55 -4.40
N PRO A 109 -0.74 -14.02 -3.57
CA PRO A 109 -1.41 -13.28 -2.48
C PRO A 109 -0.49 -13.05 -1.26
N PRO A 110 -0.81 -12.11 -0.35
CA PRO A 110 -0.04 -11.93 0.87
C PRO A 110 0.00 -13.23 1.70
N PRO A 111 1.14 -13.60 2.30
CA PRO A 111 1.23 -14.76 3.17
C PRO A 111 0.43 -14.52 4.45
N ALA A 112 0.08 -15.60 5.17
CA ALA A 112 -0.67 -15.51 6.43
C ALA A 112 -0.04 -14.56 7.48
N SER A 113 1.29 -14.46 7.51
CA SER A 113 2.05 -13.57 8.42
C SER A 113 1.93 -12.08 8.07
N ALA A 114 1.36 -11.74 6.92
CA ALA A 114 1.10 -10.37 6.50
C ALA A 114 -0.18 -9.79 7.13
N TYR A 115 -1.00 -10.60 7.80
CA TYR A 115 -2.26 -10.13 8.37
C TYR A 115 -2.14 -9.77 9.85
N ILE A 116 -2.88 -8.74 10.25
CA ILE A 116 -3.12 -8.38 11.65
C ILE A 116 -4.60 -8.56 11.93
N THR A 117 -4.91 -9.31 12.99
CA THR A 117 -6.27 -9.45 13.52
C THR A 117 -6.52 -8.40 14.58
N VAL A 118 -7.63 -7.68 14.47
CA VAL A 118 -8.10 -6.71 15.45
C VAL A 118 -9.33 -7.30 16.15
N PRO A 119 -9.26 -7.63 17.45
CA PRO A 119 -10.40 -8.15 18.20
C PRO A 119 -11.61 -7.21 18.16
N ALA A 120 -12.81 -7.76 18.39
CA ALA A 120 -14.04 -6.97 18.49
C ALA A 120 -13.88 -5.84 19.52
N HIS A 121 -14.38 -4.65 19.18
CA HIS A 121 -14.32 -3.44 20.02
C HIS A 121 -12.92 -3.04 20.52
N ASN A 122 -11.85 -3.52 19.87
CA ASN A 122 -10.47 -3.26 20.27
C ASN A 122 -9.70 -2.51 19.18
N SER A 123 -8.42 -2.22 19.43
CA SER A 123 -7.54 -1.52 18.51
C SER A 123 -6.11 -2.06 18.55
N VAL A 124 -5.43 -1.91 17.43
CA VAL A 124 -3.97 -2.05 17.34
C VAL A 124 -3.36 -0.71 17.02
N LYS A 125 -2.15 -0.45 17.54
CA LYS A 125 -1.48 0.84 17.44
C LYS A 125 0.00 0.64 17.12
N THR A 126 0.53 1.53 16.30
CA THR A 126 1.97 1.69 16.06
C THR A 126 2.31 3.18 16.05
N VAL A 127 3.59 3.50 16.26
CA VAL A 127 4.13 4.86 16.17
C VAL A 127 5.28 4.81 15.18
N THR A 128 5.31 5.77 14.25
CA THR A 128 6.39 5.90 13.27
C THR A 128 6.92 7.31 13.28
N ASP A 129 8.23 7.44 13.05
CA ASP A 129 8.86 8.72 12.77
C ASP A 129 8.80 8.99 11.26
N LEU A 130 8.25 10.14 10.85
CA LEU A 130 8.23 10.53 9.44
C LEU A 130 9.64 10.84 8.92
N ALA A 131 10.56 11.29 9.78
CA ALA A 131 11.93 11.60 9.38
C ALA A 131 12.70 10.35 8.92
N ASP A 132 12.26 9.16 9.30
CA ASP A 132 12.85 7.89 8.82
C ASP A 132 12.62 7.64 7.32
N SER A 133 11.65 8.34 6.71
CA SER A 133 11.20 8.05 5.34
C SER A 133 10.89 9.28 4.49
N TYR A 134 10.87 10.48 5.07
CA TYR A 134 10.61 11.73 4.37
C TYR A 134 11.67 12.78 4.69
N ARG A 135 12.06 13.54 3.67
CA ARG A 135 12.84 14.76 3.85
C ARG A 135 11.92 15.91 4.24
N LEU A 136 11.98 16.31 5.51
CA LEU A 136 11.12 17.33 6.09
C LEU A 136 11.89 18.67 6.25
N THR A 137 11.61 19.63 5.38
CA THR A 137 12.31 20.94 5.32
C THR A 137 11.43 22.14 5.64
N ALA A 138 10.11 21.98 5.64
CA ALA A 138 9.15 23.03 6.00
C ALA A 138 8.87 23.05 7.51
N ARG A 139 8.31 24.16 8.01
CA ARG A 139 7.97 24.33 9.44
C ARG A 139 6.79 23.47 9.89
N SER A 140 5.88 23.12 8.98
CA SER A 140 4.68 22.34 9.30
C SER A 140 4.22 21.53 8.11
N TYR A 141 3.62 20.38 8.41
CA TYR A 141 3.06 19.47 7.41
C TYR A 141 1.65 19.02 7.79
N VAL A 142 0.82 18.75 6.79
CA VAL A 142 -0.42 17.99 6.88
C VAL A 142 -0.14 16.56 6.45
N ILE A 143 -0.59 15.61 7.25
CA ILE A 143 -0.34 14.18 7.05
C ILE A 143 -1.69 13.49 6.82
N ARG A 144 -1.74 12.65 5.79
CA ARG A 144 -2.87 11.78 5.49
C ARG A 144 -2.38 10.37 5.20
N TYR A 145 -3.02 9.37 5.80
CA TYR A 145 -2.87 7.99 5.34
C TYR A 145 -3.53 7.84 3.97
N THR A 146 -2.78 7.32 2.99
CA THR A 146 -3.27 7.22 1.61
C THR A 146 -4.42 6.23 1.49
N GLY A 147 -4.40 5.16 2.29
CA GLY A 147 -5.22 3.97 2.07
C GLY A 147 -4.71 3.22 0.84
N SER A 148 -4.67 1.89 0.90
CA SER A 148 -4.15 1.10 -0.21
C SER A 148 -4.98 -0.16 -0.45
N GLY A 149 -4.97 -0.62 -1.70
CA GLY A 149 -5.74 -1.78 -2.12
C GLY A 149 -5.36 -3.06 -1.38
N VAL A 150 -4.07 -3.25 -1.05
CA VAL A 150 -3.62 -4.48 -0.39
C VAL A 150 -3.86 -4.45 1.10
N SER A 151 -3.72 -3.31 1.79
CA SER A 151 -4.10 -3.24 3.22
C SER A 151 -5.61 -3.45 3.41
N GLY A 152 -6.41 -2.95 2.46
CA GLY A 152 -7.87 -2.89 2.53
C GLY A 152 -8.38 -1.81 3.49
N LEU A 153 -7.49 -1.09 4.17
CA LEU A 153 -7.85 -0.01 5.08
C LEU A 153 -8.23 1.25 4.31
N ARG A 154 -9.27 1.94 4.79
CA ARG A 154 -9.66 3.24 4.26
C ARG A 154 -8.89 4.36 4.95
N PRO A 155 -8.64 5.50 4.26
CA PRO A 155 -8.14 6.70 4.90
C PRO A 155 -8.99 7.12 6.10
N GLY A 156 -8.32 7.54 7.16
CA GLY A 156 -8.95 8.11 8.35
C GLY A 156 -8.93 9.64 8.32
N ASN A 157 -8.71 10.24 9.50
CA ASN A 157 -8.49 11.67 9.63
C ASN A 157 -7.13 12.12 9.05
N LYS A 158 -7.01 13.42 8.84
CA LYS A 158 -5.74 14.12 8.64
C LYS A 158 -5.24 14.68 9.98
N ILE A 159 -3.94 14.90 10.09
CA ILE A 159 -3.33 15.61 11.23
C ILE A 159 -2.34 16.66 10.72
N SER A 160 -1.99 17.60 11.57
CA SER A 160 -0.89 18.55 11.34
C SER A 160 0.21 18.35 12.36
N ILE A 161 1.45 18.46 11.92
CA ILE A 161 2.64 18.46 12.79
C ILE A 161 3.46 19.73 12.57
N ARG A 162 4.30 20.07 13.55
CA ARG A 162 5.23 21.20 13.50
C ARG A 162 6.65 20.74 13.82
N LEU A 163 7.62 21.32 13.12
CA LEU A 163 9.06 21.03 13.21
C LEU A 163 9.86 22.24 13.70
#